data_AF-A0A0K2S1H3-F1
#
_entry.id   AF-A0A0K2S1H3-F1
#
_cell.length_a   1.000
_cell.length_b   1.000
_cell.length_c   1.000
_cell.angle_alpha   90.00
_cell.angle_beta   90.00
_cell.angle_gamma   90.00
#
_symmetry.space_group_name_H-M   'P 1'
#
loop_
_entity.id
_entity.type
_entity.pdbx_description
1 polymer ?
#
loop_
_entity_poly.entity_id
_entity_poly.type
_entity_poly.pdbx_seq_one_letter_code
_entity_poly.pdbx_strand_id
1 'polypeptide(L)'
;MNANNISNGNTPNSGHFQGDHLHSSYDTPPPIRNEYDVLSCALHQHGYWPDHSLIILTATDTTLGPSLRVNLPDEPCTHTERADFLHETFAKLPTCHNGETLTRFYAIIIDGDNTVRQRQLHPNTAQLAAIEEIQRDVDTQIPINAWLHLLHDPRIVSELRCEDVIYAGGASIWALDPEQQALTLLAPIEEIRHSSYYTWLTRHGDTIADTAQHNYAHSPWDTDPTTSPETRHDWENAVELWDHTHITRHEEARKGVRTIYRQAQIDLCYWDAAINAAAHLLTTHPVDDADAPTIGDTLRELIPAEVAGHLRASIAPAALNPITAEMLTYLAGYGLNHAQKALAYLHYSAQYTYHAFGGEYPSTNLAPLEPPHYGTRITRKTYIPASFTHAFSTAPGTEQSHVRAVPEKCVQWQDWIRRTHRTIQESRSIQQNRNSQHANLNGWAFENLTPADLASAAELNTISREVLSRLAGHPEDHNAHNTFENLKQRIDESCTTSEYLTERHAVYTHYLNALKGKLDSPHWARLNALELLTSLLTPHSTDGEYAALRNTQAWANWYKGYSTYARLLRQEARRHTFGKDLNILDVHLNAGNLPAWIKHTICGEPGTHRRPISTLKPRKP
;
A
#
# COMPACT_ATOMS: atom_id res chain seq x y z
N MET A 1 -40.80 38.00 -24.57
CA MET A 1 -41.84 37.26 -25.33
C MET A 1 -41.33 37.05 -26.75
N ASN A 2 -41.48 35.82 -27.25
CA ASN A 2 -41.12 35.26 -28.59
C ASN A 2 -39.61 35.09 -28.84
N ALA A 3 -38.99 33.91 -28.77
CA ALA A 3 -39.30 32.54 -29.26
C ALA A 3 -39.18 32.36 -30.78
N ASN A 4 -38.13 31.59 -31.16
CA ASN A 4 -38.19 30.42 -32.04
C ASN A 4 -38.46 30.62 -33.56
N ASN A 5 -37.47 30.27 -34.41
CA ASN A 5 -37.26 28.90 -34.98
C ASN A 5 -37.11 28.72 -36.53
N ILE A 6 -36.09 27.89 -36.91
CA ILE A 6 -35.94 26.93 -38.05
C ILE A 6 -35.72 27.47 -39.49
N SER A 7 -35.05 26.82 -40.45
CA SER A 7 -33.84 25.98 -40.62
C SER A 7 -33.76 25.55 -42.12
N ASN A 8 -32.60 25.02 -42.54
CA ASN A 8 -32.33 24.10 -43.67
C ASN A 8 -32.30 24.67 -45.11
N GLY A 9 -31.36 24.29 -45.98
CA GLY A 9 -30.26 23.31 -45.88
C GLY A 9 -29.53 23.12 -47.22
N ASN A 10 -28.49 22.27 -47.18
CA ASN A 10 -27.81 21.52 -48.27
C ASN A 10 -26.37 21.92 -48.66
N THR A 11 -25.41 21.24 -48.00
CA THR A 11 -24.13 20.68 -48.54
C THR A 11 -24.39 19.55 -49.56
N PRO A 12 -23.44 19.02 -50.40
CA PRO A 12 -21.98 18.79 -50.20
C PRO A 12 -21.11 19.17 -51.46
N ASN A 13 -19.78 19.02 -51.62
CA ASN A 13 -18.82 17.96 -51.27
C ASN A 13 -17.34 18.42 -51.48
N SER A 14 -16.46 17.93 -50.59
CA SER A 14 -15.03 17.59 -50.69
C SER A 14 -14.04 18.21 -51.72
N GLY A 15 -12.91 18.71 -51.17
CA GLY A 15 -11.64 18.91 -51.89
C GLY A 15 -10.47 19.18 -50.93
N HIS A 16 -9.58 18.20 -50.79
CA HIS A 16 -8.40 18.11 -49.91
C HIS A 16 -7.50 19.35 -49.84
N PHE A 17 -7.12 19.77 -48.62
CA PHE A 17 -5.74 20.11 -48.17
C PHE A 17 -5.74 20.30 -46.63
N GLN A 18 -5.42 19.23 -45.89
CA GLN A 18 -5.08 19.20 -44.46
C GLN A 18 -3.82 18.31 -44.37
N GLY A 19 -2.78 18.58 -43.60
CA GLY A 19 -2.58 19.54 -42.52
C GLY A 19 -1.43 18.96 -41.69
N ASP A 20 -0.19 19.16 -42.13
CA ASP A 20 0.99 18.72 -41.39
C ASP A 20 1.35 19.72 -40.29
N HIS A 21 1.57 19.17 -39.09
CA HIS A 21 2.26 19.75 -37.93
C HIS A 21 1.51 20.75 -37.02
N LEU A 22 0.55 20.25 -36.24
CA LEU A 22 0.22 20.80 -34.91
C LEU A 22 -0.11 19.66 -33.93
N HIS A 23 0.92 18.98 -33.42
CA HIS A 23 0.80 18.16 -32.21
C HIS A 23 1.83 18.64 -31.17
N SER A 24 1.42 18.63 -29.90
CA SER A 24 2.24 18.75 -28.67
C SER A 24 2.58 20.15 -28.14
N SER A 25 1.70 20.73 -27.32
CA SER A 25 2.13 21.68 -26.27
C SER A 25 1.24 21.77 -25.01
N TYR A 26 0.21 20.94 -24.84
CA TYR A 26 -0.82 21.17 -23.81
C TYR A 26 -0.72 20.31 -22.55
N ASP A 27 0.31 19.47 -22.42
CA ASP A 27 0.35 18.41 -21.40
C ASP A 27 1.35 18.67 -20.25
N THR A 28 1.77 19.92 -20.06
CA THR A 28 2.67 20.29 -18.96
C THR A 28 1.90 20.94 -17.82
N PRO A 29 2.15 20.56 -16.54
CA PRO A 29 1.52 21.18 -15.40
C PRO A 29 1.81 22.69 -15.38
N PRO A 30 0.82 23.54 -15.04
CA PRO A 30 1.05 24.98 -14.94
C PRO A 30 2.02 25.27 -13.79
N PRO A 31 2.85 26.33 -13.92
CA PRO A 31 3.75 26.72 -12.85
C PRO A 31 2.96 27.21 -11.63
N ILE A 32 3.51 27.00 -10.43
CA ILE A 32 2.93 27.51 -9.18
C ILE A 32 3.25 28.99 -9.05
N ARG A 33 2.20 29.82 -8.99
CA ARG A 33 2.33 31.28 -9.06
C ARG A 33 1.81 32.00 -7.82
N ASN A 34 0.89 31.39 -7.10
CA ASN A 34 0.22 31.98 -5.95
C ASN A 34 -0.04 30.93 -4.86
N GLU A 35 -0.53 31.39 -3.73
CA GLU A 35 -0.89 30.62 -2.55
C GLU A 35 -1.99 29.59 -2.87
N TYR A 36 -2.90 29.88 -3.81
CA TYR A 36 -3.91 28.92 -4.26
C TYR A 36 -3.30 27.73 -4.97
N ASP A 37 -2.30 27.93 -5.84
CA ASP A 37 -1.60 26.85 -6.53
C ASP A 37 -0.84 25.97 -5.52
N VAL A 38 -0.23 26.55 -4.47
CA VAL A 38 0.42 25.82 -3.37
C VAL A 38 -0.59 24.99 -2.57
N LEU A 39 -1.68 25.61 -2.15
CA LEU A 39 -2.76 24.94 -1.42
C LEU A 39 -3.36 23.80 -2.25
N SER A 40 -3.62 24.05 -3.54
CA SER A 40 -4.13 23.05 -4.48
C SER A 40 -3.15 21.88 -4.62
N CYS A 41 -1.87 22.17 -4.78
CA CYS A 41 -0.84 21.13 -4.89
C CYS A 41 -0.79 20.26 -3.63
N ALA A 42 -0.78 20.86 -2.44
CA ALA A 42 -0.77 20.11 -1.19
C ALA A 42 -2.04 19.25 -1.01
N LEU A 43 -3.22 19.79 -1.31
CA LEU A 43 -4.48 19.06 -1.16
C LEU A 43 -4.58 17.90 -2.14
N HIS A 44 -4.21 18.09 -3.40
CA HIS A 44 -4.19 16.99 -4.38
C HIS A 44 -3.14 15.94 -4.06
N GLN A 45 -1.97 16.32 -3.51
CA GLN A 45 -1.00 15.32 -3.03
C GLN A 45 -1.56 14.44 -1.89
N HIS A 46 -2.50 14.97 -1.10
CA HIS A 46 -3.19 14.19 -0.06
C HIS A 46 -4.49 13.54 -0.55
N GLY A 47 -5.11 14.05 -1.60
CA GLY A 47 -6.37 13.58 -2.20
C GLY A 47 -7.64 14.02 -1.43
N TYR A 48 -7.53 14.82 -0.37
CA TYR A 48 -8.69 15.26 0.41
C TYR A 48 -8.43 16.54 1.21
N TRP A 49 -9.49 17.07 1.81
CA TRP A 49 -9.44 18.14 2.79
C TRP A 49 -9.19 17.59 4.20
N PRO A 50 -7.98 17.74 4.77
CA PRO A 50 -7.68 17.19 6.08
C PRO A 50 -8.12 18.11 7.21
N ASP A 51 -8.86 17.57 8.17
CA ASP A 51 -9.34 18.33 9.32
C ASP A 51 -8.21 18.55 10.34
N HIS A 52 -8.19 19.75 10.95
CA HIS A 52 -7.30 20.17 12.03
C HIS A 52 -5.83 19.71 11.83
N SER A 53 -5.18 20.24 10.79
CA SER A 53 -3.94 19.72 10.23
C SER A 53 -2.88 20.79 9.95
N LEU A 54 -1.62 20.41 10.10
CA LEU A 54 -0.47 21.11 9.54
C LEU A 54 0.11 20.26 8.41
N ILE A 55 0.25 20.84 7.23
CA ILE A 55 0.94 20.28 6.07
C ILE A 55 2.21 21.10 5.84
N ILE A 56 3.36 20.44 5.80
CA ILE A 56 4.62 21.04 5.39
C ILE A 56 4.92 20.56 3.98
N LEU A 57 4.88 21.46 3.02
CA LEU A 57 5.26 21.20 1.63
C LEU A 57 6.69 21.71 1.42
N THR A 58 7.64 20.79 1.30
CA THR A 58 9.06 21.15 1.10
C THR A 58 9.31 21.54 -0.35
N ALA A 59 10.40 22.26 -0.62
CA ALA A 59 10.82 22.66 -1.95
C ALA A 59 12.34 22.79 -2.07
N THR A 60 12.85 22.52 -3.27
CA THR A 60 14.19 22.94 -3.70
C THR A 60 14.11 24.36 -4.26
N ASP A 61 15.21 24.85 -4.82
CA ASP A 61 15.20 26.16 -5.46
C ASP A 61 14.36 26.23 -6.74
N THR A 62 14.03 25.08 -7.34
CA THR A 62 13.37 25.01 -8.65
C THR A 62 12.23 24.01 -8.73
N THR A 63 12.00 23.21 -7.69
CA THR A 63 10.97 22.16 -7.67
C THR A 63 10.27 22.09 -6.32
N LEU A 64 8.98 21.77 -6.33
CA LEU A 64 8.33 21.31 -5.11
C LEU A 64 8.81 19.92 -4.76
N GLY A 65 9.06 19.72 -3.48
CA GLY A 65 9.41 18.45 -2.88
C GLY A 65 8.21 17.75 -2.25
N PRO A 66 8.47 16.74 -1.41
CA PRO A 66 7.44 16.00 -0.69
C PRO A 66 6.69 16.87 0.32
N SER A 67 5.45 16.45 0.60
CA SER A 67 4.62 16.98 1.68
C SER A 67 4.56 16.04 2.88
N LEU A 68 4.53 16.62 4.09
CA LEU A 68 4.28 15.93 5.34
C LEU A 68 3.03 16.54 6.00
N ARG A 69 2.01 15.72 6.24
CA ARG A 69 0.80 16.12 6.97
C ARG A 69 0.78 15.52 8.36
N VAL A 70 0.55 16.35 9.37
CA VAL A 70 0.36 15.98 10.78
C VAL A 70 -0.95 16.59 11.31
N ASN A 71 -1.54 15.96 12.33
CA ASN A 71 -2.63 16.60 13.08
C ASN A 71 -2.02 17.77 13.87
N LEU A 72 -2.74 18.87 13.97
CA LEU A 72 -2.43 19.90 14.97
C LEU A 72 -2.65 19.32 16.39
N PRO A 73 -1.88 19.79 17.39
CA PRO A 73 -2.09 19.40 18.78
C PRO A 73 -3.43 19.93 19.30
N ASP A 74 -4.11 19.12 20.13
CA ASP A 74 -5.35 19.56 20.78
C ASP A 74 -5.09 20.77 21.70
N GLU A 75 -5.98 21.76 21.65
CA GLU A 75 -5.90 22.94 22.50
C GLU A 75 -6.56 22.69 23.88
N PRO A 76 -6.06 23.29 24.99
CA PRO A 76 -4.97 24.27 25.04
C PRO A 76 -3.58 23.60 25.08
N CYS A 77 -2.69 24.03 24.18
CA CYS A 77 -1.29 23.63 24.17
C CYS A 77 -0.41 24.76 24.73
N THR A 78 0.67 24.44 25.46
CA THR A 78 1.67 25.44 25.87
C THR A 78 2.57 25.85 24.70
N HIS A 79 3.30 26.96 24.85
CA HIS A 79 4.27 27.40 23.82
C HIS A 79 5.41 26.38 23.64
N THR A 80 5.91 25.80 24.72
CA THR A 80 6.95 24.76 24.70
C THR A 80 6.47 23.49 23.99
N GLU A 81 5.27 23.00 24.32
CA GLU A 81 4.72 21.80 23.67
C GLU A 81 4.53 22.01 22.16
N ARG A 82 4.15 23.22 21.71
CA ARG A 82 4.10 23.56 20.27
C ARG A 82 5.48 23.57 19.64
N ALA A 83 6.48 24.13 20.32
CA ALA A 83 7.86 24.15 19.82
C ALA A 83 8.42 22.72 19.68
N ASP A 84 8.18 21.86 20.68
CA ASP A 84 8.58 20.46 20.64
C ASP A 84 7.87 19.70 19.51
N PHE A 85 6.56 19.88 19.37
CA PHE A 85 5.77 19.32 18.26
C PHE A 85 6.32 19.73 16.88
N LEU A 86 6.62 21.01 16.68
CA LEU A 86 7.20 21.50 15.43
C LEU A 86 8.59 20.92 15.22
N HIS A 87 9.46 20.96 16.23
CA HIS A 87 10.82 20.42 16.13
C HIS A 87 10.81 18.93 15.76
N GLU A 88 9.97 18.12 16.40
CA GLU A 88 9.78 16.70 16.05
C GLU A 88 9.25 16.52 14.63
N THR A 89 8.35 17.39 14.18
CA THR A 89 7.79 17.34 12.84
C THR A 89 8.85 17.65 11.78
N PHE A 90 9.63 18.71 11.96
CA PHE A 90 10.72 19.08 11.05
C PHE A 90 11.87 18.07 11.04
N ALA A 91 12.17 17.43 12.18
CA ALA A 91 13.17 16.34 12.26
C ALA A 91 12.80 15.07 11.45
N LYS A 92 11.53 14.94 11.06
CA LYS A 92 11.03 13.84 10.20
C LYS A 92 11.15 14.16 8.71
N LEU A 93 11.32 15.41 8.33
CA LEU A 93 11.40 15.81 6.93
C LEU A 93 12.68 15.26 6.27
N PRO A 94 12.63 14.96 4.96
CA PRO A 94 13.82 14.62 4.20
C PRO A 94 14.72 15.85 4.04
N THR A 95 16.02 15.59 3.86
CA THR A 95 17.01 16.64 3.58
C THR A 95 17.22 16.87 2.08
N CYS A 96 16.85 15.89 1.24
CA CYS A 96 16.98 15.96 -0.20
C CYS A 96 15.79 15.33 -0.93
N HIS A 97 15.55 15.79 -2.16
CA HIS A 97 14.55 15.27 -3.09
C HIS A 97 15.14 15.22 -4.50
N ASN A 98 15.05 14.08 -5.18
CA ASN A 98 15.66 13.86 -6.51
C ASN A 98 17.17 14.23 -6.59
N GLY A 99 17.91 14.04 -5.50
CA GLY A 99 19.34 14.39 -5.41
C GLY A 99 19.64 15.88 -5.17
N GLU A 100 18.62 16.74 -5.09
CA GLU A 100 18.74 18.14 -4.72
C GLU A 100 18.43 18.35 -3.23
N THR A 101 19.18 19.25 -2.58
CA THR A 101 18.91 19.64 -1.19
C THR A 101 17.61 20.43 -1.11
N LEU A 102 16.75 20.07 -0.15
CA LEU A 102 15.55 20.85 0.17
C LEU A 102 15.97 22.09 0.96
N THR A 103 15.63 23.27 0.47
CA THR A 103 16.07 24.56 1.04
C THR A 103 14.92 25.40 1.58
N ARG A 104 13.69 25.05 1.21
CA ARG A 104 12.50 25.88 1.43
C ARG A 104 11.31 25.02 1.86
N PHE A 105 10.33 25.64 2.49
CA PHE A 105 9.03 25.01 2.75
C PHE A 105 7.88 26.02 2.77
N TYR A 106 6.68 25.50 2.54
CA TYR A 106 5.40 26.17 2.78
C TYR A 106 4.68 25.47 3.93
N ALA A 107 4.21 26.23 4.91
CA ALA A 107 3.37 25.70 5.99
C ALA A 107 1.90 25.96 5.64
N ILE A 108 1.10 24.91 5.56
CA ILE A 108 -0.31 24.99 5.23
C ILE A 108 -1.11 24.45 6.42
N ILE A 109 -1.92 25.30 7.02
CA ILE A 109 -2.70 24.99 8.21
C ILE A 109 -4.16 24.88 7.78
N ILE A 110 -4.79 23.74 8.02
CA ILE A 110 -6.17 23.49 7.64
C ILE A 110 -6.98 23.27 8.90
N ASP A 111 -7.97 24.13 9.11
CA ASP A 111 -8.88 24.07 10.24
C ASP A 111 -10.27 24.61 9.85
N GLY A 112 -11.19 24.67 10.81
CA GLY A 112 -12.54 25.18 10.62
C GLY A 112 -13.53 24.11 10.13
N ASP A 113 -14.78 24.54 9.98
CA ASP A 113 -15.90 23.64 9.70
C ASP A 113 -15.88 23.13 8.26
N ASN A 114 -15.57 21.84 8.09
CA ASN A 114 -15.55 21.22 6.78
C ASN A 114 -16.93 21.21 6.10
N THR A 115 -18.04 21.18 6.85
CA THR A 115 -19.39 21.22 6.25
C THR A 115 -19.65 22.57 5.55
N VAL A 116 -19.18 23.66 6.16
CA VAL A 116 -19.22 25.01 5.57
C VAL A 116 -18.34 25.08 4.32
N ARG A 117 -17.16 24.44 4.39
CA ARG A 117 -16.23 24.33 3.25
C ARG A 117 -16.86 23.61 2.07
N GLN A 118 -17.40 22.42 2.29
CA GLN A 118 -18.00 21.61 1.22
C GLN A 118 -19.24 22.27 0.63
N ARG A 119 -20.02 22.99 1.43
CA ARG A 119 -21.17 23.76 0.93
C ARG A 119 -20.74 24.85 -0.06
N GLN A 120 -19.60 25.49 0.14
CA GLN A 120 -19.03 26.48 -0.78
C GLN A 120 -18.36 25.82 -1.99
N LEU A 121 -17.69 24.69 -1.78
CA LEU A 121 -16.95 23.96 -2.82
C LEU A 121 -17.81 22.97 -3.62
N HIS A 122 -19.13 22.89 -3.39
CA HIS A 122 -19.99 22.03 -4.20
C HIS A 122 -20.18 22.61 -5.62
N PRO A 123 -19.98 21.83 -6.71
CA PRO A 123 -19.96 22.36 -8.08
C PRO A 123 -21.31 22.93 -8.53
N ASN A 124 -22.42 22.38 -8.04
CA ASN A 124 -23.77 22.71 -8.54
C ASN A 124 -24.64 23.49 -7.53
N THR A 125 -24.26 23.53 -6.26
CA THR A 125 -25.08 24.11 -5.18
C THR A 125 -24.27 25.00 -4.24
N ALA A 126 -23.17 25.58 -4.75
CA ALA A 126 -22.32 26.47 -3.99
C ALA A 126 -23.15 27.61 -3.35
N GLN A 127 -22.99 27.79 -2.04
CA GLN A 127 -23.55 28.93 -1.30
C GLN A 127 -22.41 29.70 -0.67
N LEU A 128 -22.44 31.03 -0.82
CA LEU A 128 -21.46 31.94 -0.23
C LEU A 128 -21.41 31.78 1.30
N ALA A 129 -20.24 32.01 1.88
CA ALA A 129 -20.09 32.07 3.33
C ALA A 129 -20.91 33.20 3.96
N ALA A 130 -21.51 32.90 5.11
CA ALA A 130 -22.10 33.91 5.98
C ALA A 130 -20.98 34.68 6.72
N ILE A 131 -21.24 35.93 7.10
CA ILE A 131 -20.26 36.77 7.82
C ILE A 131 -19.85 36.10 9.14
N GLU A 132 -20.77 35.42 9.81
CA GLU A 132 -20.50 34.70 11.05
C GLU A 132 -19.55 33.50 10.85
N GLU A 133 -19.54 32.90 9.67
CA GLU A 133 -18.62 31.81 9.34
C GLU A 133 -17.20 32.33 9.10
N ILE A 134 -17.07 33.49 8.43
CA ILE A 134 -15.79 34.18 8.27
C ILE A 134 -15.26 34.64 9.64
N GLN A 135 -16.12 35.14 10.53
CA GLN A 135 -15.70 35.54 11.88
C GLN A 135 -15.19 34.36 12.71
N ARG A 136 -15.81 33.16 12.58
CA ARG A 136 -15.29 31.96 13.24
C ARG A 136 -13.89 31.59 12.74
N ASP A 137 -13.65 31.70 11.44
CA ASP A 137 -12.31 31.46 10.89
C ASP A 137 -11.28 32.45 11.47
N VAL A 138 -11.65 33.74 11.66
CA VAL A 138 -10.80 34.74 12.32
C VAL A 138 -10.48 34.34 13.76
N ASP A 139 -11.50 33.91 14.52
CA ASP A 139 -11.33 33.53 15.92
C ASP A 139 -10.39 32.31 16.08
N THR A 140 -10.45 31.34 15.15
CA THR A 140 -9.53 30.18 15.09
C THR A 140 -8.13 30.56 14.62
N GLN A 141 -8.03 31.55 13.73
CA GLN A 141 -6.78 32.04 13.17
C GLN A 141 -5.94 32.81 14.22
N ILE A 142 -6.56 33.54 15.16
CA ILE A 142 -5.85 34.32 16.18
C ILE A 142 -4.86 33.48 17.03
N PRO A 143 -5.26 32.32 17.61
CA PRO A 143 -4.33 31.42 18.28
C PRO A 143 -3.17 30.94 17.40
N ILE A 144 -3.40 30.75 16.10
CA ILE A 144 -2.38 30.33 15.14
C ILE A 144 -1.33 31.43 14.96
N ASN A 145 -1.74 32.69 14.83
CA ASN A 145 -0.83 33.85 14.76
C ASN A 145 0.15 33.91 15.93
N ALA A 146 -0.26 33.46 17.13
CA ALA A 146 0.56 33.54 18.33
C ALA A 146 1.85 32.72 18.26
N TRP A 147 1.94 31.70 17.39
CA TRP A 147 3.09 30.82 17.29
C TRP A 147 3.76 30.76 15.90
N LEU A 148 3.33 31.59 14.93
CA LEU A 148 3.94 31.65 13.60
C LEU A 148 5.45 31.92 13.62
N HIS A 149 5.91 32.72 14.59
CA HIS A 149 7.33 33.00 14.77
C HIS A 149 8.20 31.74 14.98
N LEU A 150 7.62 30.63 15.47
CA LEU A 150 8.32 29.35 15.61
C LEU A 150 8.68 28.71 14.26
N LEU A 151 7.91 28.98 13.20
CA LEU A 151 8.21 28.52 11.84
C LEU A 151 9.41 29.25 11.20
N HIS A 152 9.89 30.31 11.86
CA HIS A 152 11.09 31.05 11.46
C HIS A 152 12.28 30.80 12.40
N ASP A 153 12.12 30.00 13.46
CA ASP A 153 13.22 29.67 14.38
C ASP A 153 14.12 28.58 13.79
N PRO A 154 15.40 28.86 13.46
CA PRO A 154 16.31 27.87 12.88
C PRO A 154 16.60 26.69 13.83
N ARG A 155 16.34 26.82 15.13
CA ARG A 155 16.45 25.71 16.08
C ARG A 155 15.33 24.69 15.92
N ILE A 156 14.20 25.09 15.35
CA ILE A 156 13.02 24.27 15.12
C ILE A 156 12.99 23.75 13.69
N VAL A 157 13.15 24.66 12.72
CA VAL A 157 13.01 24.33 11.28
C VAL A 157 14.32 23.97 10.59
N SER A 158 15.43 23.91 11.33
CA SER A 158 16.77 23.61 10.81
C SER A 158 17.19 24.62 9.73
N GLU A 159 17.77 24.16 8.62
CA GLU A 159 18.23 24.99 7.50
C GLU A 159 17.12 25.37 6.50
N LEU A 160 15.88 24.91 6.70
CA LEU A 160 14.78 25.17 5.78
C LEU A 160 14.22 26.59 5.97
N ARG A 161 14.08 27.33 4.87
CA ARG A 161 13.45 28.66 4.87
C ARG A 161 11.93 28.56 4.70
N CYS A 162 11.17 29.16 5.61
CA CYS A 162 9.73 29.35 5.43
C CYS A 162 9.47 30.36 4.32
N GLU A 163 8.85 29.93 3.22
CA GLU A 163 8.46 30.80 2.10
C GLU A 163 7.12 31.48 2.34
N ASP A 164 6.15 30.74 2.88
CA ASP A 164 4.83 31.28 3.20
C ASP A 164 4.14 30.39 4.25
N VAL A 165 3.17 30.99 4.94
CA VAL A 165 2.22 30.29 5.81
C VAL A 165 0.82 30.56 5.29
N ILE A 166 0.13 29.49 4.89
CA ILE A 166 -1.23 29.54 4.35
C ILE A 166 -2.16 28.92 5.38
N TYR A 167 -3.22 29.63 5.79
CA TYR A 167 -4.28 29.08 6.62
C TYR A 167 -5.57 28.96 5.79
N ALA A 168 -6.13 27.77 5.74
CA ALA A 168 -7.40 27.47 5.08
C ALA A 168 -8.43 27.08 6.15
N GLY A 169 -9.39 27.98 6.39
CA GLY A 169 -10.50 27.80 7.32
C GLY A 169 -11.68 27.00 6.74
N GLY A 170 -12.85 27.17 7.34
CA GLY A 170 -14.10 26.63 6.82
C GLY A 170 -14.65 27.47 5.65
N ALA A 171 -14.41 28.77 5.64
CA ALA A 171 -14.96 29.72 4.68
C ALA A 171 -13.92 30.61 3.98
N SER A 172 -12.70 30.69 4.50
CA SER A 172 -11.71 31.67 4.05
C SER A 172 -10.29 31.12 3.97
N ILE A 173 -9.48 31.73 3.10
CA ILE A 173 -8.06 31.48 2.89
C ILE A 173 -7.29 32.72 3.36
N TRP A 174 -6.22 32.49 4.10
CA TRP A 174 -5.34 33.50 4.66
C TRP A 174 -3.90 33.16 4.30
N ALA A 175 -3.06 34.17 4.14
CA ALA A 175 -1.65 34.00 3.83
C ALA A 175 -0.80 34.95 4.66
N LEU A 176 0.48 34.62 4.85
CA LEU A 176 1.40 35.42 5.65
C LEU A 176 1.64 36.75 4.94
N ASP A 177 1.35 37.84 5.63
CA ASP A 177 1.80 39.16 5.20
C ASP A 177 3.24 39.36 5.71
N PRO A 178 4.24 39.48 4.82
CA PRO A 178 5.62 39.67 5.22
C PRO A 178 5.85 40.99 5.97
N GLU A 179 5.02 42.01 5.78
CA GLU A 179 5.16 43.28 6.51
C GLU A 179 4.61 43.18 7.93
N GLN A 180 3.44 42.56 8.08
CA GLN A 180 2.76 42.45 9.38
C GLN A 180 3.23 41.26 10.19
N GLN A 181 3.94 40.30 9.58
CA GLN A 181 4.36 39.03 10.19
C GLN A 181 3.16 38.27 10.80
N ALA A 182 2.01 38.38 10.14
CA ALA A 182 0.74 37.83 10.58
C ALA A 182 -0.06 37.35 9.36
N LEU A 183 -0.97 36.40 9.58
CA LEU A 183 -1.89 35.96 8.54
C LEU A 183 -2.92 37.06 8.25
N THR A 184 -3.10 37.34 6.97
CA THR A 184 -4.08 38.31 6.46
C THR A 184 -5.06 37.62 5.52
N LEU A 185 -6.32 38.10 5.50
CA LEU A 185 -7.36 37.51 4.67
C LEU A 185 -6.98 37.67 3.20
N LEU A 186 -6.84 36.54 2.52
CA LEU A 186 -6.53 36.51 1.10
C LEU A 186 -7.83 36.45 0.27
N ALA A 187 -8.72 35.52 0.58
CA ALA A 187 -9.93 35.29 -0.20
C ALA A 187 -10.95 34.37 0.52
N PRO A 188 -12.20 34.31 0.04
CA PRO A 188 -13.11 33.20 0.33
C PRO A 188 -12.53 31.85 -0.16
N ILE A 189 -12.97 30.73 0.45
CA ILE A 189 -12.42 29.40 0.13
C ILE A 189 -12.69 28.96 -1.31
N GLU A 190 -13.81 29.38 -1.91
CA GLU A 190 -14.19 29.03 -3.29
C GLU A 190 -13.20 29.53 -4.36
N GLU A 191 -12.41 30.55 -4.04
CA GLU A 191 -11.38 31.12 -4.92
C GLU A 191 -10.27 30.11 -5.24
N ILE A 192 -10.15 29.01 -4.48
CA ILE A 192 -9.24 27.91 -4.83
C ILE A 192 -9.51 27.36 -6.24
N ARG A 193 -10.75 27.44 -6.75
CA ARG A 193 -11.11 26.96 -8.10
C ARG A 193 -10.49 27.82 -9.21
N HIS A 194 -10.08 29.05 -8.92
CA HIS A 194 -9.37 29.91 -9.87
C HIS A 194 -7.88 29.58 -9.97
N SER A 195 -7.37 28.68 -9.13
CA SER A 195 -6.04 28.10 -9.27
C SER A 195 -5.92 27.40 -10.63
N SER A 196 -4.93 27.83 -11.40
CA SER A 196 -4.62 27.20 -12.69
C SER A 196 -4.18 25.75 -12.47
N TYR A 197 -3.49 25.50 -11.35
CA TYR A 197 -3.04 24.18 -10.95
C TYR A 197 -4.20 23.26 -10.55
N TYR A 198 -5.15 23.77 -9.77
CA TYR A 198 -6.38 23.05 -9.41
C TYR A 198 -7.17 22.65 -10.66
N THR A 199 -7.44 23.63 -11.53
CA THR A 199 -8.20 23.40 -12.77
C THR A 199 -7.50 22.39 -13.68
N TRP A 200 -6.16 22.42 -13.73
CA TRP A 200 -5.39 21.45 -14.49
C TRP A 200 -5.54 20.04 -13.91
N LEU A 201 -5.37 19.85 -12.59
CA LEU A 201 -5.51 18.53 -11.95
C LEU A 201 -6.92 17.95 -12.08
N THR A 202 -7.95 18.76 -11.83
CA THR A 202 -9.35 18.32 -11.98
C THR A 202 -9.68 17.89 -13.41
N ARG A 203 -9.09 18.52 -14.43
CA ARG A 203 -9.27 18.11 -15.83
C ARG A 203 -8.64 16.76 -16.16
N HIS A 204 -7.62 16.34 -15.42
CA HIS A 204 -6.96 15.04 -15.56
C HIS A 204 -7.58 13.97 -14.64
N GLY A 205 -8.78 14.23 -14.11
CA GLY A 205 -9.52 13.29 -13.26
C GLY A 205 -9.04 13.23 -11.81
N ASP A 206 -8.03 14.03 -11.44
CA ASP A 206 -7.58 14.14 -10.05
C ASP A 206 -8.54 15.06 -9.28
N THR A 207 -9.23 14.51 -8.26
CA THR A 207 -10.23 15.23 -7.47
C THR A 207 -9.86 15.19 -5.99
N ILE A 208 -10.27 16.23 -5.25
CA ILE A 208 -10.04 16.30 -3.81
C ILE A 208 -11.32 15.89 -3.12
N ALA A 209 -11.26 14.82 -2.35
CA ALA A 209 -12.41 14.34 -1.59
C ALA A 209 -12.71 15.23 -0.36
N ASP A 210 -13.97 15.27 0.02
CA ASP A 210 -14.46 16.08 1.15
C ASP A 210 -13.80 15.72 2.47
N THR A 211 -13.57 14.43 2.69
CA THR A 211 -12.96 13.89 3.90
C THR A 211 -11.98 12.78 3.54
N ALA A 212 -11.13 12.44 4.50
CA ALA A 212 -10.24 11.29 4.40
C ALA A 212 -11.01 9.98 4.07
N GLN A 213 -12.22 9.83 4.62
CA GLN A 213 -13.09 8.68 4.38
C GLN A 213 -13.67 8.67 2.95
N HIS A 214 -13.91 9.82 2.33
CA HIS A 214 -14.33 9.87 0.92
C HIS A 214 -13.15 9.62 -0.01
N ASN A 215 -11.96 10.11 0.31
CA ASN A 215 -10.74 9.78 -0.44
C ASN A 215 -10.45 8.29 -0.44
N TYR A 216 -10.78 7.64 0.67
CA TYR A 216 -10.68 6.19 0.81
C TYR A 216 -11.50 5.43 -0.23
N ALA A 217 -12.63 5.98 -0.68
CA ALA A 217 -13.44 5.39 -1.75
C ALA A 217 -12.82 5.56 -3.16
N HIS A 218 -11.81 6.41 -3.31
CA HIS A 218 -11.16 6.73 -4.58
C HIS A 218 -9.67 6.35 -4.55
N SER A 219 -9.38 5.05 -4.44
CA SER A 219 -8.01 4.55 -4.67
C SER A 219 -7.54 5.01 -6.06
N PRO A 220 -6.28 5.47 -6.22
CA PRO A 220 -5.73 5.79 -7.55
C PRO A 220 -5.73 4.57 -8.49
N TRP A 221 -5.91 3.37 -7.95
CA TRP A 221 -6.02 2.09 -8.66
C TRP A 221 -7.39 1.45 -8.45
N ASP A 222 -8.45 2.25 -8.57
CA ASP A 222 -9.82 1.74 -8.47
C ASP A 222 -10.09 0.69 -9.55
N THR A 223 -10.50 -0.51 -9.12
CA THR A 223 -10.86 -1.63 -9.99
C THR A 223 -12.37 -1.76 -10.17
N ASP A 224 -13.16 -0.88 -9.54
CA ASP A 224 -14.62 -0.90 -9.63
C ASP A 224 -15.18 -0.44 -10.98
N PRO A 225 -14.63 0.58 -11.67
CA PRO A 225 -15.08 0.93 -13.01
C PRO A 225 -15.03 -0.30 -13.92
N THR A 226 -16.14 -0.55 -14.64
CA THR A 226 -16.24 -1.68 -15.56
C THR A 226 -17.14 -1.33 -16.73
N THR A 227 -16.76 -1.82 -17.91
CA THR A 227 -17.61 -1.77 -19.12
C THR A 227 -18.49 -3.00 -19.27
N SER A 228 -18.26 -4.05 -18.47
CA SER A 228 -19.03 -5.30 -18.47
C SER A 228 -19.40 -5.76 -17.05
N PRO A 229 -20.50 -5.23 -16.49
CA PRO A 229 -20.94 -5.57 -15.14
C PRO A 229 -21.24 -7.06 -14.95
N GLU A 230 -21.79 -7.74 -15.96
CA GLU A 230 -22.11 -9.17 -15.89
C GLU A 230 -20.84 -10.03 -15.80
N THR A 231 -19.84 -9.75 -16.63
CA THR A 231 -18.55 -10.49 -16.59
C THR A 231 -17.80 -10.24 -15.28
N ARG A 232 -17.83 -9.00 -14.78
CA ARG A 232 -17.30 -8.67 -13.45
C ARG A 232 -17.97 -9.50 -12.36
N HIS A 233 -19.30 -9.52 -12.34
CA HIS A 233 -20.07 -10.24 -11.32
C HIS A 233 -19.82 -11.76 -11.37
N ASP A 234 -19.79 -12.35 -12.56
CA ASP A 234 -19.46 -13.77 -12.74
C ASP A 234 -18.05 -14.11 -12.23
N TRP A 235 -17.07 -13.26 -12.52
CA TRP A 235 -15.70 -13.42 -12.04
C TRP A 235 -15.65 -13.34 -10.51
N GLU A 236 -16.30 -12.36 -9.90
CA GLU A 236 -16.33 -12.18 -8.44
C GLU A 236 -17.00 -13.36 -7.72
N ASN A 237 -18.12 -13.87 -8.25
CA ASN A 237 -18.79 -15.07 -7.73
C ASN A 237 -17.90 -16.32 -7.84
N ALA A 238 -17.16 -16.46 -8.95
CA ALA A 238 -16.22 -17.56 -9.13
C ALA A 238 -15.05 -17.48 -8.15
N VAL A 239 -14.55 -16.27 -7.86
CA VAL A 239 -13.51 -16.04 -6.86
C VAL A 239 -13.98 -16.48 -5.48
N GLU A 240 -15.18 -16.09 -5.04
CA GLU A 240 -15.74 -16.49 -3.75
C GLU A 240 -15.87 -18.02 -3.62
N LEU A 241 -16.34 -18.69 -4.68
CA LEU A 241 -16.44 -20.14 -4.72
C LEU A 241 -15.08 -20.83 -4.54
N TRP A 242 -14.06 -20.33 -5.25
CA TRP A 242 -12.71 -20.89 -5.20
C TRP A 242 -12.03 -20.62 -3.87
N ASP A 243 -12.22 -19.42 -3.31
CA ASP A 243 -11.75 -19.03 -1.99
C ASP A 243 -12.28 -20.00 -0.92
N HIS A 244 -13.60 -20.20 -0.86
CA HIS A 244 -14.22 -21.13 0.08
C HIS A 244 -13.69 -22.57 -0.09
N THR A 245 -13.59 -23.03 -1.33
CA THR A 245 -13.03 -24.36 -1.66
C THR A 245 -11.59 -24.51 -1.17
N HIS A 246 -10.80 -23.45 -1.30
CA HIS A 246 -9.40 -23.44 -0.90
C HIS A 246 -9.24 -23.37 0.62
N ILE A 247 -10.05 -22.59 1.33
CA ILE A 247 -10.05 -22.51 2.79
C ILE A 247 -10.32 -23.89 3.38
N THR A 248 -11.38 -24.58 2.94
CA THR A 248 -11.72 -25.93 3.44
C THR A 248 -10.56 -26.91 3.24
N ARG A 249 -9.93 -26.90 2.06
CA ARG A 249 -8.77 -27.76 1.78
C ARG A 249 -7.56 -27.35 2.62
N HIS A 250 -7.31 -26.05 2.76
CA HIS A 250 -6.20 -25.52 3.57
C HIS A 250 -6.31 -25.99 5.03
N GLU A 251 -7.49 -25.92 5.62
CA GLU A 251 -7.71 -26.44 6.98
C GLU A 251 -7.40 -27.94 7.09
N GLU A 252 -7.78 -28.74 6.09
CA GLU A 252 -7.46 -30.17 6.05
C GLU A 252 -5.95 -30.44 5.93
N ALA A 253 -5.21 -29.57 5.24
CA ALA A 253 -3.75 -29.69 5.04
C ALA A 253 -2.90 -29.07 6.18
N ARG A 254 -3.47 -28.18 7.01
CA ARG A 254 -2.82 -27.51 8.15
C ARG A 254 -2.62 -28.42 9.37
N LYS A 255 -2.32 -29.70 9.16
CA LYS A 255 -2.07 -30.69 10.23
C LYS A 255 -0.65 -30.65 10.80
N GLY A 256 0.23 -29.76 10.34
CA GLY A 256 1.57 -29.58 10.91
C GLY A 256 2.33 -28.34 10.42
N VAL A 257 3.30 -27.88 11.21
CA VAL A 257 4.14 -26.69 10.91
C VAL A 257 4.80 -26.82 9.53
N ARG A 258 5.36 -28.00 9.21
CA ARG A 258 6.04 -28.25 7.92
C ARG A 258 5.12 -28.09 6.70
N THR A 259 3.86 -28.49 6.79
CA THR A 259 2.92 -28.39 5.65
C THR A 259 2.47 -26.95 5.44
N ILE A 260 2.26 -26.20 6.53
CA ILE A 260 1.95 -24.76 6.50
C ILE A 260 3.03 -23.99 5.74
N TYR A 261 4.31 -24.19 6.08
CA TYR A 261 5.39 -23.44 5.45
C TYR A 261 5.66 -23.87 4.01
N ARG A 262 5.49 -25.16 3.67
CA ARG A 262 5.56 -25.61 2.27
C ARG A 262 4.45 -25.01 1.41
N GLN A 263 3.25 -24.90 1.97
CA GLN A 263 2.14 -24.23 1.30
C GLN A 263 2.47 -22.76 1.06
N ALA A 264 2.95 -22.07 2.09
CA ALA A 264 3.35 -20.67 1.98
C ALA A 264 4.45 -20.41 0.94
N GLN A 265 5.38 -21.33 0.74
CA GLN A 265 6.38 -21.20 -0.34
C GLN A 265 5.74 -21.17 -1.72
N ILE A 266 4.68 -21.96 -1.93
CA ILE A 266 3.91 -21.97 -3.17
C ILE A 266 3.05 -20.73 -3.27
N ASP A 267 2.36 -20.36 -2.20
CA ASP A 267 1.52 -19.17 -2.14
C ASP A 267 2.34 -17.91 -2.51
N LEU A 268 3.58 -17.77 -2.00
CA LEU A 268 4.49 -16.69 -2.40
C LEU A 268 4.81 -16.69 -3.90
N CYS A 269 4.86 -17.85 -4.55
CA CYS A 269 5.06 -17.93 -6.01
C CYS A 269 3.81 -17.46 -6.77
N TYR A 270 2.61 -17.79 -6.28
CA TYR A 270 1.35 -17.27 -6.83
C TYR A 270 1.27 -15.74 -6.69
N TRP A 271 1.55 -15.23 -5.49
CA TRP A 271 1.59 -13.79 -5.25
C TRP A 271 2.64 -13.07 -6.11
N ASP A 272 3.86 -13.61 -6.25
CA ASP A 272 4.90 -12.99 -7.08
C ASP A 272 4.49 -12.91 -8.55
N ALA A 273 3.90 -13.98 -9.09
CA ALA A 273 3.41 -14.00 -10.46
C ALA A 273 2.27 -12.99 -10.68
N ALA A 274 1.32 -12.92 -9.75
CA ALA A 274 0.22 -11.95 -9.79
C ALA A 274 0.72 -10.50 -9.72
N ILE A 275 1.65 -10.21 -8.80
CA ILE A 275 2.29 -8.90 -8.66
C ILE A 275 3.04 -8.52 -9.95
N ASN A 276 3.77 -9.45 -10.56
CA ASN A 276 4.48 -9.20 -11.82
C ASN A 276 3.52 -8.93 -12.99
N ALA A 277 2.41 -9.67 -13.08
CA ALA A 277 1.39 -9.45 -14.11
C ALA A 277 0.72 -8.08 -13.95
N ALA A 278 0.36 -7.71 -12.72
CA ALA A 278 -0.21 -6.40 -12.41
C ALA A 278 0.81 -5.26 -12.63
N ALA A 279 2.08 -5.46 -12.29
CA ALA A 279 3.13 -4.47 -12.54
C ALA A 279 3.36 -4.25 -14.04
N HIS A 280 3.33 -5.30 -14.84
CA HIS A 280 3.41 -5.18 -16.29
C HIS A 280 2.20 -4.41 -16.84
N LEU A 281 0.99 -4.74 -16.38
CA LEU A 281 -0.23 -4.02 -16.76
C LEU A 281 -0.12 -2.53 -16.48
N LEU A 282 0.32 -2.15 -15.28
CA LEU A 282 0.50 -0.73 -14.90
C LEU A 282 1.46 0.02 -15.82
N THR A 283 2.45 -0.67 -16.42
CA THR A 283 3.39 -0.04 -17.37
C THR A 283 2.89 0.03 -18.81
N THR A 284 1.92 -0.81 -19.19
CA THR A 284 1.47 -0.96 -20.58
C THR A 284 0.04 -0.51 -20.81
N HIS A 285 -0.74 -0.29 -19.75
CA HIS A 285 -2.14 0.11 -19.86
C HIS A 285 -2.23 1.55 -20.41
N PRO A 286 -3.04 1.78 -21.45
CA PRO A 286 -3.16 3.11 -22.07
C PRO A 286 -3.92 4.07 -21.15
N VAL A 287 -3.29 5.20 -20.81
CA VAL A 287 -3.84 6.19 -19.87
C VAL A 287 -4.87 7.13 -20.53
N ASP A 288 -4.78 7.35 -21.85
CA ASP A 288 -5.54 8.38 -22.57
C ASP A 288 -6.52 7.84 -23.63
N ASP A 289 -6.77 6.53 -23.65
CA ASP A 289 -7.65 5.91 -24.63
C ASP A 289 -9.05 5.67 -24.03
N ALA A 290 -10.00 6.54 -24.40
CA ALA A 290 -11.38 6.47 -23.91
C ALA A 290 -12.12 5.18 -24.33
N ASP A 291 -11.62 4.48 -25.36
CA ASP A 291 -12.19 3.23 -25.85
C ASP A 291 -11.47 1.99 -25.27
N ALA A 292 -10.41 2.17 -24.48
CA ALA A 292 -9.70 1.07 -23.85
C ALA A 292 -10.48 0.45 -22.69
N PRO A 293 -10.40 -0.88 -22.49
CA PRO A 293 -11.00 -1.53 -21.33
C PRO A 293 -10.39 -0.97 -20.03
N THR A 294 -11.22 -0.90 -18.99
CA THR A 294 -10.78 -0.41 -17.68
C THR A 294 -9.60 -1.25 -17.17
N ILE A 295 -8.76 -0.65 -16.31
CA ILE A 295 -7.66 -1.39 -15.70
C ILE A 295 -8.15 -2.60 -14.90
N GLY A 296 -9.32 -2.47 -14.23
CA GLY A 296 -9.97 -3.56 -13.52
C GLY A 296 -10.39 -4.71 -14.43
N ASP A 297 -11.03 -4.42 -15.57
CA ASP A 297 -11.45 -5.45 -16.53
C ASP A 297 -10.25 -6.17 -17.14
N THR A 298 -9.21 -5.41 -17.54
CA THR A 298 -7.98 -5.98 -18.09
C THR A 298 -7.28 -6.86 -17.05
N LEU A 299 -7.29 -6.47 -15.78
CA LEU A 299 -6.70 -7.26 -14.70
C LEU A 299 -7.50 -8.54 -14.40
N ARG A 300 -8.84 -8.52 -14.45
CA ARG A 300 -9.69 -9.72 -14.34
C ARG A 300 -9.44 -10.71 -15.47
N GLU A 301 -9.13 -10.23 -16.68
CA GLU A 301 -8.73 -11.09 -17.81
C GLU A 301 -7.31 -11.66 -17.66
N LEU A 302 -6.43 -10.98 -16.94
CA LEU A 302 -5.06 -11.43 -16.67
C LEU A 302 -5.00 -12.44 -15.53
N ILE A 303 -5.83 -12.26 -14.50
CA ILE A 303 -5.85 -13.07 -13.29
C ILE A 303 -7.13 -13.91 -13.25
N PRO A 304 -7.05 -15.23 -13.55
CA PRO A 304 -8.20 -16.11 -13.50
C PRO A 304 -8.83 -16.15 -12.10
N ALA A 305 -10.15 -16.33 -12.03
CA ALA A 305 -10.90 -16.37 -10.77
C ALA A 305 -10.40 -17.47 -9.82
N GLU A 306 -9.90 -18.60 -10.35
CA GLU A 306 -9.26 -19.67 -9.56
C GLU A 306 -8.04 -19.15 -8.79
N VAL A 307 -7.20 -18.38 -9.49
CA VAL A 307 -5.96 -17.82 -8.94
C VAL A 307 -6.31 -16.75 -7.92
N ALA A 308 -7.25 -15.86 -8.25
CA ALA A 308 -7.72 -14.82 -7.32
C ALA A 308 -8.34 -15.41 -6.04
N GLY A 309 -9.17 -16.46 -6.16
CA GLY A 309 -9.72 -17.19 -5.00
C GLY A 309 -8.61 -17.85 -4.17
N HIS A 310 -7.60 -18.44 -4.80
CA HIS A 310 -6.44 -19.00 -4.08
C HIS A 310 -5.63 -17.92 -3.35
N LEU A 311 -5.39 -16.76 -3.97
CA LEU A 311 -4.69 -15.65 -3.34
C LEU A 311 -5.44 -15.15 -2.09
N ARG A 312 -6.77 -15.00 -2.18
CA ARG A 312 -7.63 -14.65 -1.02
C ARG A 312 -7.53 -15.69 0.10
N ALA A 313 -7.68 -16.97 -0.22
CA ALA A 313 -7.58 -18.04 0.76
C ALA A 313 -6.20 -18.09 1.44
N SER A 314 -5.13 -17.77 0.71
CA SER A 314 -3.75 -17.81 1.23
C SER A 314 -3.46 -16.70 2.25
N ILE A 315 -4.08 -15.54 2.12
CA ILE A 315 -3.90 -14.40 3.03
C ILE A 315 -4.91 -14.40 4.19
N ALA A 316 -5.96 -15.23 4.09
CA ALA A 316 -6.97 -15.36 5.14
C ALA A 316 -6.32 -15.63 6.51
N PRO A 317 -6.74 -14.91 7.57
CA PRO A 317 -6.13 -15.03 8.88
C PRO A 317 -6.36 -16.43 9.45
N ALA A 318 -5.28 -17.06 9.86
CA ALA A 318 -5.31 -18.35 10.53
C ALA A 318 -4.13 -18.48 11.48
N ALA A 319 -4.30 -19.32 12.50
CA ALA A 319 -3.22 -19.62 13.44
C ALA A 319 -1.96 -20.06 12.68
N LEU A 320 -0.86 -19.35 12.91
CA LEU A 320 0.45 -19.61 12.31
C LEU A 320 0.51 -19.43 10.78
N ASN A 321 -0.37 -18.63 10.16
CA ASN A 321 -0.26 -18.30 8.74
C ASN A 321 0.97 -17.39 8.47
N PRO A 322 1.98 -17.85 7.70
CA PRO A 322 3.17 -17.05 7.44
C PRO A 322 2.99 -16.07 6.26
N ILE A 323 1.90 -16.17 5.48
CA ILE A 323 1.55 -15.21 4.43
C ILE A 323 0.84 -14.02 5.07
N THR A 324 1.63 -13.16 5.72
CA THR A 324 1.13 -11.93 6.36
C THR A 324 1.26 -10.73 5.42
N ALA A 325 0.60 -9.63 5.77
CA ALA A 325 0.72 -8.36 5.05
C ALA A 325 2.18 -7.86 4.98
N GLU A 326 2.96 -8.07 6.04
CA GLU A 326 4.39 -7.77 6.12
C GLU A 326 5.19 -8.58 5.10
N MET A 327 4.92 -9.89 5.01
CA MET A 327 5.61 -10.78 4.08
C MET A 327 5.27 -10.45 2.62
N LEU A 328 4.01 -10.13 2.31
CA LEU A 328 3.60 -9.73 0.96
C LEU A 328 4.18 -8.37 0.56
N THR A 329 4.24 -7.42 1.50
CA THR A 329 4.88 -6.12 1.28
C THR A 329 6.39 -6.28 1.03
N TYR A 330 7.04 -7.16 1.79
CA TYR A 330 8.44 -7.51 1.58
C TYR A 330 8.68 -8.23 0.25
N LEU A 331 7.78 -9.14 -0.16
CA LEU A 331 7.79 -9.79 -1.47
C LEU A 331 7.68 -8.78 -2.61
N ALA A 332 6.74 -7.83 -2.52
CA ALA A 332 6.58 -6.78 -3.51
C ALA A 332 7.83 -5.89 -3.57
N GLY A 333 8.32 -5.42 -2.42
CA GLY A 333 9.44 -4.50 -2.32
C GLY A 333 10.81 -5.07 -2.71
N TYR A 334 11.08 -6.35 -2.43
CA TYR A 334 12.43 -6.94 -2.55
C TYR A 334 12.49 -8.26 -3.35
N GLY A 335 11.34 -8.76 -3.81
CA GLY A 335 11.24 -9.90 -4.72
C GLY A 335 11.22 -11.29 -4.04
N LEU A 336 10.86 -12.29 -4.84
CA LEU A 336 10.62 -13.67 -4.40
C LEU A 336 11.80 -14.31 -3.66
N ASN A 337 13.02 -14.10 -4.14
CA ASN A 337 14.21 -14.70 -3.52
C ASN A 337 14.41 -14.23 -2.07
N HIS A 338 14.22 -12.93 -1.81
CA HIS A 338 14.33 -12.38 -0.46
C HIS A 338 13.21 -12.91 0.44
N ALA A 339 11.96 -12.92 -0.04
CA ALA A 339 10.81 -13.41 0.70
C ALA A 339 10.94 -14.90 1.07
N GLN A 340 11.39 -15.74 0.13
CA GLN A 340 11.60 -17.17 0.37
C GLN A 340 12.68 -17.43 1.43
N LYS A 341 13.79 -16.68 1.41
CA LYS A 341 14.83 -16.78 2.44
C LYS A 341 14.32 -16.35 3.82
N ALA A 342 13.54 -15.26 3.89
CA ALA A 342 12.95 -14.79 5.13
C ALA A 342 11.93 -15.81 5.69
N LEU A 343 11.04 -16.33 4.83
CA LEU A 343 10.09 -17.38 5.18
C LEU A 343 10.80 -18.61 5.74
N ALA A 344 11.93 -19.00 5.16
CA ALA A 344 12.69 -20.14 5.63
C ALA A 344 13.42 -19.91 6.96
N TYR A 345 13.91 -18.69 7.21
CA TYR A 345 14.44 -18.32 8.52
C TYR A 345 13.34 -18.42 9.59
N LEU A 346 12.16 -17.86 9.30
CA LEU A 346 10.98 -17.92 10.19
C LEU A 346 10.54 -19.37 10.42
N HIS A 347 10.56 -20.20 9.37
CA HIS A 347 10.27 -21.62 9.46
C HIS A 347 11.22 -22.33 10.43
N TYR A 348 12.53 -22.16 10.27
CA TYR A 348 13.53 -22.80 11.11
C TYR A 348 13.36 -22.41 12.58
N SER A 349 13.17 -21.11 12.84
CA SER A 349 12.89 -20.61 14.19
C SER A 349 11.61 -21.21 14.77
N ALA A 350 10.50 -21.20 14.03
CA ALA A 350 9.23 -21.75 14.49
C ALA A 350 9.31 -23.26 14.78
N GLN A 351 10.03 -24.01 13.94
CA GLN A 351 10.28 -25.44 14.12
C GLN A 351 11.10 -25.72 15.39
N TYR A 352 12.19 -24.97 15.57
CA TYR A 352 13.04 -25.06 16.75
C TYR A 352 12.24 -24.81 18.03
N THR A 353 11.51 -23.69 18.07
CA THR A 353 10.71 -23.28 19.22
C THR A 353 9.58 -24.28 19.50
N TYR A 354 8.85 -24.74 18.48
CA TYR A 354 7.80 -25.74 18.62
C TYR A 354 8.33 -27.04 19.23
N HIS A 355 9.47 -27.52 18.75
CA HIS A 355 10.12 -28.69 19.32
C HIS A 355 10.59 -28.43 20.75
N ALA A 356 11.28 -27.32 21.02
CA ALA A 356 11.76 -26.98 22.36
C ALA A 356 10.63 -26.87 23.40
N PHE A 357 9.41 -26.49 23.00
CA PHE A 357 8.25 -26.42 23.89
C PHE A 357 7.49 -27.75 24.08
N GLY A 358 8.01 -28.88 23.61
CA GLY A 358 7.41 -30.20 23.86
C GLY A 358 6.61 -30.76 22.68
N GLY A 359 6.54 -30.02 21.57
CA GLY A 359 5.92 -30.46 20.31
C GLY A 359 6.53 -31.75 19.78
N GLU A 360 5.74 -32.52 19.04
CA GLU A 360 6.21 -33.76 18.41
C GLU A 360 7.05 -33.48 17.17
N TYR A 361 7.95 -34.41 16.84
CA TYR A 361 8.70 -34.32 15.59
C TYR A 361 7.75 -34.49 14.40
N PRO A 362 7.69 -33.55 13.44
CA PRO A 362 6.72 -33.64 12.36
C PRO A 362 7.11 -34.75 11.38
N SER A 363 6.30 -35.80 11.34
CA SER A 363 6.55 -37.03 10.57
C SER A 363 5.71 -37.16 9.29
N THR A 364 4.91 -36.15 8.92
CA THR A 364 3.99 -36.26 7.79
C THR A 364 4.49 -35.54 6.53
N ASN A 365 4.77 -36.32 5.48
CA ASN A 365 4.91 -35.83 4.11
C ASN A 365 3.51 -35.72 3.48
N LEU A 366 2.80 -34.62 3.74
CA LEU A 366 1.65 -34.25 2.91
C LEU A 366 2.13 -33.37 1.75
N ALA A 367 1.58 -33.63 0.56
CA ALA A 367 1.82 -32.79 -0.60
C ALA A 367 1.16 -31.42 -0.40
N PRO A 368 1.79 -30.32 -0.87
CA PRO A 368 1.15 -29.00 -0.87
C PRO A 368 -0.14 -29.02 -1.71
N LEU A 369 -1.10 -28.17 -1.34
CA LEU A 369 -2.32 -27.93 -2.09
C LEU A 369 -2.02 -26.98 -3.25
N GLU A 370 -2.25 -27.44 -4.47
CA GLU A 370 -2.27 -26.59 -5.66
C GLU A 370 -3.73 -26.20 -6.00
N PRO A 371 -3.97 -25.02 -6.60
CA PRO A 371 -5.24 -24.71 -7.24
C PRO A 371 -5.64 -25.81 -8.21
N PRO A 372 -6.87 -26.36 -8.12
CA PRO A 372 -7.33 -27.36 -9.06
C PRO A 372 -7.39 -26.76 -10.48
N HIS A 373 -7.19 -27.61 -11.49
CA HIS A 373 -7.36 -27.23 -12.89
C HIS A 373 -8.82 -26.92 -13.18
N TYR A 374 -9.10 -25.83 -13.90
CA TYR A 374 -10.34 -25.75 -14.66
C TYR A 374 -10.32 -26.87 -15.71
N GLY A 375 -11.14 -27.91 -15.53
CA GLY A 375 -11.36 -28.96 -16.53
C GLY A 375 -10.79 -30.36 -16.26
N THR A 376 -10.13 -30.67 -15.13
CA THR A 376 -9.78 -32.08 -14.82
C THR A 376 -10.76 -32.72 -13.86
N ARG A 377 -11.61 -33.60 -14.43
CA ARG A 377 -12.42 -34.67 -13.81
C ARG A 377 -12.43 -34.71 -12.26
N ILE A 378 -13.18 -33.80 -11.66
CA ILE A 378 -13.94 -34.13 -10.44
C ILE A 378 -15.39 -34.16 -10.89
N THR A 379 -16.03 -35.28 -10.60
CA THR A 379 -17.38 -35.68 -11.02
C THR A 379 -18.39 -34.53 -11.00
N ARG A 380 -18.97 -34.26 -12.18
CA ARG A 380 -20.11 -33.37 -12.45
C ARG A 380 -21.22 -33.51 -11.41
N LYS A 381 -21.70 -32.38 -10.88
CA LYS A 381 -23.08 -31.87 -11.01
C LYS A 381 -23.28 -30.62 -10.14
N THR A 382 -22.86 -29.47 -10.63
CA THR A 382 -23.45 -28.17 -10.31
C THR A 382 -23.23 -27.26 -11.51
N TYR A 383 -24.23 -26.45 -11.80
CA TYR A 383 -24.50 -25.80 -13.08
C TYR A 383 -23.34 -24.97 -13.65
N ILE A 384 -23.11 -25.08 -14.96
CA ILE A 384 -22.34 -24.11 -15.75
C ILE A 384 -23.24 -22.88 -15.95
N PRO A 385 -22.83 -21.67 -15.54
CA PRO A 385 -23.57 -20.44 -15.80
C PRO A 385 -23.74 -20.19 -17.31
N ALA A 386 -24.90 -19.64 -17.69
CA ALA A 386 -25.28 -19.45 -19.09
C ALA A 386 -24.33 -18.54 -19.90
N SER A 387 -23.54 -17.69 -19.21
CA SER A 387 -22.52 -16.80 -19.79
C SER A 387 -21.41 -17.56 -20.54
N PHE A 388 -21.17 -18.83 -20.23
CA PHE A 388 -20.18 -19.66 -20.92
C PHE A 388 -20.64 -20.21 -22.28
N THR A 389 -21.94 -20.20 -22.57
CA THR A 389 -22.50 -20.80 -23.80
C THR A 389 -22.65 -19.81 -24.95
N HIS A 390 -22.52 -18.51 -24.69
CA HIS A 390 -22.66 -17.48 -25.72
C HIS A 390 -21.35 -17.15 -26.46
N ALA A 391 -20.20 -17.52 -25.91
CA ALA A 391 -18.87 -17.30 -26.52
C ALA A 391 -18.47 -18.36 -27.56
N PHE A 392 -19.30 -19.40 -27.79
CA PHE A 392 -19.03 -20.47 -28.76
C PHE A 392 -19.88 -20.41 -30.02
N SER A 393 -20.68 -19.36 -30.23
CA SER A 393 -21.38 -19.13 -31.48
C SER A 393 -20.89 -17.86 -32.18
N THR A 394 -19.91 -17.99 -33.07
CA THR A 394 -19.98 -17.45 -34.44
C THR A 394 -18.83 -17.96 -35.31
N ALA A 395 -19.23 -18.33 -36.53
CA ALA A 395 -18.58 -18.86 -37.73
C ALA A 395 -17.03 -18.81 -37.95
N PRO A 396 -16.49 -19.77 -38.74
CA PRO A 396 -15.08 -19.85 -39.09
C PRO A 396 -14.69 -18.86 -40.19
N GLY A 397 -13.54 -18.20 -40.02
CA GLY A 397 -12.78 -17.63 -41.13
C GLY A 397 -12.33 -16.19 -40.92
N THR A 398 -11.19 -16.01 -40.24
CA THR A 398 -10.11 -15.08 -40.66
C THR A 398 -8.91 -15.31 -39.76
N GLU A 399 -7.83 -15.82 -40.34
CA GLU A 399 -6.49 -15.79 -39.75
C GLU A 399 -5.97 -14.35 -39.71
N GLN A 400 -5.49 -13.89 -38.56
CA GLN A 400 -4.46 -12.86 -38.51
C GLN A 400 -3.38 -13.24 -37.50
N SER A 401 -2.25 -13.63 -38.07
CA SER A 401 -0.92 -13.65 -37.47
C SER A 401 -0.46 -12.22 -37.15
N HIS A 402 -0.03 -11.95 -35.91
CA HIS A 402 1.24 -11.32 -35.53
C HIS A 402 1.35 -11.18 -34.00
N VAL A 403 2.51 -11.62 -33.45
CA VAL A 403 2.88 -11.75 -32.03
C VAL A 403 1.99 -12.74 -31.28
N ARG A 404 2.56 -13.82 -30.72
CA ARG A 404 1.77 -14.88 -30.04
C ARG A 404 0.98 -14.28 -28.88
N ALA A 405 -0.25 -13.94 -29.20
CA ALA A 405 -1.31 -13.55 -28.31
C ALA A 405 -1.47 -14.60 -27.22
N VAL A 406 -1.63 -14.14 -25.98
CA VAL A 406 -1.95 -14.97 -24.84
C VAL A 406 -3.48 -15.03 -24.68
N PRO A 407 -4.13 -16.04 -25.26
CA PRO A 407 -5.33 -16.60 -24.65
C PRO A 407 -5.26 -18.14 -24.58
N GLU A 408 -4.73 -18.66 -23.46
CA GLU A 408 -4.72 -20.09 -23.04
C GLU A 408 -4.37 -20.20 -21.52
N LYS A 409 -4.80 -19.21 -20.72
CA LYS A 409 -4.08 -18.73 -19.52
C LYS A 409 -4.01 -19.69 -18.31
N CYS A 410 -5.05 -20.46 -17.96
CA CYS A 410 -5.06 -21.17 -16.66
C CYS A 410 -4.02 -22.33 -16.55
N VAL A 411 -3.81 -23.07 -17.64
CA VAL A 411 -2.87 -24.22 -17.67
C VAL A 411 -1.40 -23.75 -17.61
N GLN A 412 -1.09 -22.59 -18.20
CA GLN A 412 0.27 -22.05 -18.25
C GLN A 412 0.73 -21.39 -16.93
N TRP A 413 -0.18 -20.76 -16.17
CA TRP A 413 0.15 -20.23 -14.83
C TRP A 413 0.59 -21.34 -13.89
N GLN A 414 -0.19 -22.41 -13.80
CA GLN A 414 0.12 -23.55 -12.94
C GLN A 414 1.39 -24.27 -13.41
N ASP A 415 1.61 -24.44 -14.71
CA ASP A 415 2.83 -25.05 -15.22
C ASP A 415 4.09 -24.19 -15.03
N TRP A 416 3.98 -22.86 -15.13
CA TRP A 416 5.06 -21.94 -14.78
C TRP A 416 5.36 -22.02 -13.28
N ILE A 417 4.33 -21.94 -12.42
CA ILE A 417 4.50 -22.03 -10.96
C ILE A 417 5.09 -23.37 -10.56
N ARG A 418 4.63 -24.47 -11.15
CA ARG A 418 5.21 -25.80 -10.93
C ARG A 418 6.67 -25.84 -11.37
N ARG A 419 7.04 -25.26 -12.52
CA ARG A 419 8.44 -25.21 -12.95
C ARG A 419 9.29 -24.33 -12.05
N THR A 420 8.81 -23.17 -11.64
CA THR A 420 9.51 -22.25 -10.75
C THR A 420 9.69 -22.87 -9.37
N HIS A 421 8.61 -23.36 -8.76
CA HIS A 421 8.64 -24.11 -7.50
C HIS A 421 9.53 -25.34 -7.63
N ARG A 422 9.38 -26.16 -8.68
CA ARG A 422 10.22 -27.34 -8.90
C ARG A 422 11.69 -26.96 -9.12
N THR A 423 12.03 -25.87 -9.79
CA THR A 423 13.41 -25.39 -9.95
C THR A 423 14.00 -24.95 -8.60
N ILE A 424 13.21 -24.22 -7.80
CA ILE A 424 13.56 -23.90 -6.40
C ILE A 424 13.80 -25.20 -5.62
N GLN A 425 13.03 -26.26 -5.89
CA GLN A 425 13.12 -27.56 -5.23
C GLN A 425 14.14 -28.53 -5.88
N GLU A 426 14.56 -28.36 -7.13
CA GLU A 426 15.49 -29.25 -7.86
C GLU A 426 16.93 -28.77 -7.78
N SER A 427 17.14 -27.49 -7.48
CA SER A 427 18.42 -26.99 -6.95
C SER A 427 18.92 -27.78 -5.72
N ARG A 428 18.07 -28.64 -5.13
CA ARG A 428 18.39 -29.64 -4.10
C ARG A 428 19.27 -30.81 -4.54
N SER A 429 19.14 -31.34 -5.76
CA SER A 429 19.69 -32.66 -6.11
C SER A 429 21.03 -32.61 -6.85
N ILE A 430 21.28 -31.56 -7.63
CA ILE A 430 22.50 -31.44 -8.44
C ILE A 430 23.71 -31.01 -7.58
N GLN A 431 23.47 -30.28 -6.48
CA GLN A 431 24.53 -29.79 -5.59
C GLN A 431 24.99 -30.78 -4.50
N GLN A 432 24.26 -31.88 -4.26
CA GLN A 432 24.76 -32.97 -3.41
C GLN A 432 25.95 -33.73 -4.04
N ASN A 433 26.19 -33.58 -5.35
CA ASN A 433 27.21 -34.33 -6.09
C ASN A 433 28.49 -33.55 -6.44
N ARG A 434 28.65 -32.27 -6.05
CA ARG A 434 29.88 -31.51 -6.33
C ARG A 434 30.34 -30.68 -5.13
N ASN A 435 31.53 -31.01 -4.63
CA ASN A 435 32.30 -30.30 -3.60
C ASN A 435 32.67 -28.87 -4.05
N SER A 436 31.75 -27.91 -3.95
CA SER A 436 32.06 -26.51 -4.20
C SER A 436 31.28 -25.61 -3.22
N GLN A 437 32.04 -24.94 -2.35
CA GLN A 437 31.57 -24.00 -1.32
C GLN A 437 31.03 -22.69 -1.93
N HIS A 438 29.83 -22.73 -2.51
CA HIS A 438 29.04 -21.53 -2.77
C HIS A 438 27.73 -21.59 -1.99
N ALA A 439 27.42 -20.49 -1.31
CA ALA A 439 26.39 -20.33 -0.28
C ALA A 439 25.08 -21.06 -0.60
N ASN A 440 24.82 -22.11 0.18
CA ASN A 440 23.63 -22.95 0.09
C ASN A 440 22.41 -22.19 0.63
N LEU A 441 21.68 -21.54 -0.26
CA LEU A 441 20.49 -20.74 0.08
C LEU A 441 19.28 -21.58 0.52
N ASN A 442 19.29 -22.92 0.34
CA ASN A 442 18.06 -23.72 0.19
C ASN A 442 17.92 -24.96 1.11
N GLY A 443 18.52 -24.97 2.30
CA GLY A 443 18.32 -26.02 3.30
C GLY A 443 16.96 -25.92 4.01
N TRP A 444 15.82 -26.14 3.35
CA TRP A 444 14.48 -25.80 3.88
C TRP A 444 13.57 -27.01 4.17
N ALA A 445 14.00 -27.97 5.00
CA ALA A 445 13.15 -28.98 5.64
C ALA A 445 13.69 -29.35 7.04
N PHE A 446 12.83 -29.84 7.95
CA PHE A 446 13.13 -30.21 9.35
C PHE A 446 14.30 -31.22 9.53
N GLU A 447 14.77 -31.86 8.45
CA GLU A 447 16.00 -32.68 8.44
C GLU A 447 17.29 -31.85 8.63
N ASN A 448 17.18 -30.53 8.77
CA ASN A 448 18.29 -29.57 8.73
C ASN A 448 18.57 -28.84 10.05
N LEU A 449 17.95 -29.20 11.19
CA LEU A 449 18.51 -28.75 12.47
C LEU A 449 19.94 -29.30 12.51
N THR A 450 20.93 -28.44 12.76
CA THR A 450 22.28 -28.93 12.98
C THR A 450 22.24 -29.93 14.15
N PRO A 451 23.10 -30.96 14.17
CA PRO A 451 23.12 -31.91 15.28
C PRO A 451 23.22 -31.22 16.65
N ALA A 452 23.90 -30.07 16.71
CA ALA A 452 23.99 -29.22 17.90
C ALA A 452 22.63 -28.59 18.27
N ASP A 453 21.95 -27.96 17.32
CA ASP A 453 20.64 -27.33 17.55
C ASP A 453 19.58 -28.39 17.93
N LEU A 454 19.63 -29.57 17.30
CA LEU A 454 18.73 -30.68 17.62
C LEU A 454 18.96 -31.21 19.05
N ALA A 455 20.22 -31.33 19.48
CA ALA A 455 20.54 -31.72 20.85
C ALA A 455 20.03 -30.69 21.87
N SER A 456 20.26 -29.39 21.60
CA SER A 456 19.77 -28.30 22.44
C SER A 456 18.23 -28.28 22.53
N ALA A 457 17.53 -28.37 21.40
CA ALA A 457 16.08 -28.40 21.36
C ALA A 457 15.50 -29.65 22.05
N ALA A 458 16.17 -30.80 22.00
CA ALA A 458 15.76 -32.03 22.67
C ALA A 458 15.91 -31.95 24.19
N GLU A 459 16.97 -31.32 24.69
CA GLU A 459 17.13 -31.02 26.11
C GLU A 459 15.99 -30.11 26.60
N LEU A 460 15.75 -29.00 25.90
CA LEU A 460 14.69 -28.05 26.24
C LEU A 460 13.29 -28.67 26.14
N ASN A 461 13.03 -29.52 25.15
CA ASN A 461 11.77 -30.28 25.03
C ASN A 461 11.52 -31.15 26.26
N THR A 462 12.54 -31.86 26.72
CA THR A 462 12.45 -32.75 27.90
C THR A 462 12.06 -31.95 29.14
N ILE A 463 12.72 -30.79 29.35
CA ILE A 463 12.42 -29.87 30.45
C ILE A 463 11.01 -29.28 30.30
N SER A 464 10.63 -28.86 29.09
CA SER A 464 9.32 -28.30 28.78
C SER A 464 8.20 -29.28 29.10
N ARG A 465 8.31 -30.54 28.68
CA ARG A 465 7.29 -31.57 28.95
C ARG A 465 7.11 -31.80 30.44
N GLU A 466 8.18 -31.79 31.21
CA GLU A 466 8.11 -31.92 32.66
C GLU A 466 7.40 -30.70 33.29
N VAL A 467 7.80 -29.48 32.94
CA VAL A 467 7.22 -28.24 33.47
C VAL A 467 5.75 -28.08 33.06
N LEU A 468 5.42 -28.30 31.79
CA LEU A 468 4.05 -28.23 31.27
C LEU A 468 3.14 -29.28 31.93
N SER A 469 3.64 -30.49 32.18
CA SER A 469 2.87 -31.52 32.88
C SER A 469 2.52 -31.12 34.32
N ARG A 470 3.44 -30.44 35.02
CA ARG A 470 3.22 -29.93 36.37
C ARG A 470 2.23 -28.77 36.38
N LEU A 471 2.37 -27.82 35.45
CA LEU A 471 1.42 -26.70 35.30
C LEU A 471 0.02 -27.17 34.93
N ALA A 472 -0.11 -28.21 34.09
CA ALA A 472 -1.40 -28.80 33.75
C ALA A 472 -2.07 -29.49 34.95
N GLY A 473 -1.29 -30.14 35.82
CA GLY A 473 -1.80 -30.76 37.06
C GLY A 473 -2.06 -29.76 38.18
N HIS A 474 -1.26 -28.70 38.28
CA HIS A 474 -1.31 -27.70 39.34
C HIS A 474 -1.09 -26.28 38.79
N PRO A 475 -2.16 -25.61 38.30
CA PRO A 475 -2.07 -24.29 37.68
C PRO A 475 -1.63 -23.16 38.63
N GLU A 476 -1.68 -23.36 39.94
CA GLU A 476 -1.27 -22.36 40.94
C GLU A 476 0.20 -22.55 41.40
N ASP A 477 0.94 -23.48 40.80
CA ASP A 477 2.34 -23.72 41.17
C ASP A 477 3.24 -22.55 40.72
N HIS A 478 3.55 -21.67 41.66
CA HIS A 478 4.38 -20.49 41.45
C HIS A 478 5.83 -20.85 41.06
N ASN A 479 6.34 -21.99 41.53
CA ASN A 479 7.68 -22.45 41.17
C ASN A 479 7.72 -22.99 39.74
N ALA A 480 6.68 -23.71 39.31
CA ALA A 480 6.54 -24.15 37.93
C ALA A 480 6.38 -22.95 36.96
N HIS A 481 5.65 -21.90 37.35
CA HIS A 481 5.56 -20.65 36.58
C HIS A 481 6.92 -19.96 36.42
N ASN A 482 7.68 -19.78 37.50
CA ASN A 482 9.02 -19.20 37.43
C ASN A 482 9.98 -20.05 36.57
N THR A 483 9.86 -21.38 36.67
CA THR A 483 10.66 -22.30 35.85
C THR A 483 10.28 -22.21 34.37
N PHE A 484 9.00 -22.00 34.06
CA PHE A 484 8.52 -21.81 32.70
C PHE A 484 8.99 -20.49 32.08
N GLU A 485 8.98 -19.39 32.83
CA GLU A 485 9.54 -18.11 32.36
C GLU A 485 11.06 -18.21 32.12
N ASN A 486 11.80 -18.86 33.03
CA ASN A 486 13.22 -19.15 32.82
C ASN A 486 13.45 -20.04 31.59
N LEU A 487 12.57 -21.00 31.31
CA LEU A 487 12.64 -21.85 30.14
C LEU A 487 12.41 -21.05 28.84
N LYS A 488 11.46 -20.11 28.81
CA LYS A 488 11.26 -19.22 27.67
C LYS A 488 12.53 -18.43 27.37
N GLN A 489 13.13 -17.82 28.39
CA GLN A 489 14.38 -17.09 28.24
C GLN A 489 15.51 -17.98 27.70
N ARG A 490 15.64 -19.22 28.21
CA ARG A 490 16.62 -20.19 27.69
C ARG A 490 16.37 -20.57 26.23
N ILE A 491 15.11 -20.70 25.81
CA ILE A 491 14.75 -20.98 24.42
C ILE A 491 15.13 -19.81 23.52
N ASP A 492 14.89 -18.57 23.97
CA ASP A 492 15.26 -17.35 23.24
C ASP A 492 16.79 -17.22 23.12
N GLU A 493 17.52 -17.40 24.22
CA GLU A 493 19.00 -17.43 24.24
C GLU A 493 19.55 -18.53 23.33
N SER A 494 18.92 -19.70 23.32
CA SER A 494 19.32 -20.81 22.46
C SER A 494 19.04 -20.53 20.98
N CYS A 495 17.95 -19.82 20.64
CA CYS A 495 17.72 -19.34 19.27
C CYS A 495 18.81 -18.37 18.82
N THR A 496 19.32 -17.51 19.72
CA THR A 496 20.41 -16.58 19.37
C THR A 496 21.78 -17.24 19.19
N THR A 497 21.97 -18.43 19.76
CA THR A 497 23.23 -19.21 19.68
C THR A 497 23.18 -20.35 18.67
N SER A 498 22.02 -20.59 18.04
CA SER A 498 21.86 -21.57 16.97
C SER A 498 22.81 -21.27 15.81
N GLU A 499 23.56 -22.30 15.39
CA GLU A 499 24.53 -22.19 14.30
C GLU A 499 23.85 -21.75 13.00
N TYR A 500 22.72 -22.39 12.68
CA TYR A 500 21.96 -22.08 11.47
C TYR A 500 21.36 -20.67 11.47
N LEU A 501 20.77 -20.25 12.59
CA LEU A 501 20.17 -18.92 12.70
C LEU A 501 21.24 -17.84 12.70
N THR A 502 22.41 -18.10 13.29
CA THR A 502 23.54 -17.18 13.29
C THR A 502 24.08 -16.97 11.87
N GLU A 503 24.30 -18.04 11.10
CA GLU A 503 24.77 -17.94 9.71
C GLU A 503 23.83 -17.15 8.80
N ARG A 504 22.52 -17.25 9.05
CA ARG A 504 21.47 -16.61 8.24
C ARG A 504 20.85 -15.38 8.89
N HIS A 505 21.43 -14.91 10.00
CA HIS A 505 20.89 -13.78 10.76
C HIS A 505 20.72 -12.53 9.90
N ALA A 506 21.67 -12.31 8.96
CA ALA A 506 21.61 -11.21 8.01
C ALA A 506 20.31 -11.16 7.17
N VAL A 507 19.72 -12.31 6.84
CA VAL A 507 18.43 -12.39 6.11
C VAL A 507 17.31 -11.84 6.98
N TYR A 508 17.26 -12.25 8.25
CA TYR A 508 16.26 -11.77 9.18
C TYR A 508 16.45 -10.30 9.53
N THR A 509 17.70 -9.86 9.72
CA THR A 509 18.03 -8.44 9.88
C THR A 509 17.58 -7.63 8.67
N HIS A 510 17.77 -8.13 7.45
CA HIS A 510 17.29 -7.48 6.23
C HIS A 510 15.75 -7.38 6.22
N TYR A 511 15.04 -8.47 6.52
CA TYR A 511 13.58 -8.46 6.64
C TYR A 511 13.09 -7.44 7.69
N LEU A 512 13.67 -7.43 8.90
CA LEU A 512 13.31 -6.47 9.93
C LEU A 512 13.66 -5.03 9.56
N ASN A 513 14.80 -4.80 8.90
CA ASN A 513 15.18 -3.49 8.42
C ASN A 513 14.24 -3.02 7.32
N ALA A 514 13.75 -3.91 6.46
CA ALA A 514 12.71 -3.62 5.50
C ALA A 514 11.47 -3.11 6.24
N LEU A 515 10.92 -3.87 7.19
CA LEU A 515 9.72 -3.49 7.94
C LEU A 515 9.88 -2.17 8.71
N LYS A 516 11.09 -1.84 9.14
CA LYS A 516 11.43 -0.54 9.77
C LYS A 516 11.62 0.60 8.75
N GLY A 517 11.50 0.33 7.46
CA GLY A 517 11.75 1.26 6.36
C GLY A 517 13.23 1.69 6.24
N LYS A 518 14.18 0.90 6.74
CA LYS A 518 15.62 1.23 6.83
C LYS A 518 16.46 0.81 5.62
N LEU A 519 15.87 0.12 4.65
CA LEU A 519 16.58 -0.29 3.44
C LEU A 519 16.37 0.72 2.32
N ASP A 520 17.37 0.86 1.45
CA ASP A 520 17.34 1.81 0.35
C ASP A 520 16.46 1.29 -0.80
N SER A 521 15.47 2.11 -1.17
CA SER A 521 14.53 2.02 -2.30
C SER A 521 13.94 0.63 -2.64
N PRO A 522 12.73 0.29 -2.16
CA PRO A 522 12.00 -0.89 -2.64
C PRO A 522 11.59 -0.78 -4.12
N HIS A 523 11.16 -1.90 -4.72
CA HIS A 523 10.58 -1.92 -6.06
C HIS A 523 9.19 -1.25 -6.09
N TRP A 524 9.15 0.07 -6.32
CA TRP A 524 7.93 0.89 -6.35
C TRP A 524 6.83 0.37 -7.27
N ALA A 525 7.18 -0.01 -8.49
CA ALA A 525 6.22 -0.55 -9.46
C ALA A 525 5.51 -1.81 -8.93
N ARG A 526 6.23 -2.65 -8.19
CA ARG A 526 5.67 -3.88 -7.59
C ARG A 526 4.83 -3.58 -6.35
N LEU A 527 5.13 -2.52 -5.59
CA LEU A 527 4.27 -2.04 -4.50
C LEU A 527 2.95 -1.47 -5.01
N ASN A 528 2.97 -0.69 -6.10
CA ASN A 528 1.75 -0.22 -6.77
C ASN A 528 0.94 -1.40 -7.33
N ALA A 529 1.61 -2.38 -7.92
CA ALA A 529 0.96 -3.61 -8.40
C ALA A 529 0.32 -4.42 -7.28
N LEU A 530 0.97 -4.51 -6.11
CA LEU A 530 0.40 -5.16 -4.93
C LEU A 530 -0.87 -4.44 -4.47
N GLU A 531 -0.84 -3.10 -4.41
CA GLU A 531 -2.02 -2.29 -4.06
C GLU A 531 -3.18 -2.52 -5.05
N LEU A 532 -2.93 -2.41 -6.36
CA LEU A 532 -3.91 -2.69 -7.41
C LEU A 532 -4.49 -4.11 -7.28
N LEU A 533 -3.63 -5.11 -7.08
CA LEU A 533 -4.04 -6.51 -6.91
C LEU A 533 -4.92 -6.69 -5.67
N THR A 534 -4.55 -6.09 -4.54
CA THR A 534 -5.38 -6.16 -3.33
C THR A 534 -6.71 -5.43 -3.47
N SER A 535 -6.77 -4.34 -4.25
CA SER A 535 -8.04 -3.68 -4.60
C SER A 535 -8.94 -4.62 -5.40
N LEU A 536 -8.40 -5.34 -6.39
CA LEU A 536 -9.14 -6.34 -7.18
C LEU A 536 -9.72 -7.47 -6.32
N LEU A 537 -8.98 -7.92 -5.31
CA LEU A 537 -9.36 -9.05 -4.46
C LEU A 537 -10.32 -8.67 -3.32
N THR A 538 -10.53 -7.38 -3.08
CA THR A 538 -11.33 -6.87 -1.96
C THR A 538 -12.84 -7.12 -2.10
N PRO A 539 -13.48 -6.93 -3.27
CA PRO A 539 -14.90 -7.20 -3.44
C PRO A 539 -15.31 -8.61 -2.98
N HIS A 540 -16.42 -8.71 -2.25
CA HIS A 540 -16.96 -9.97 -1.70
C HIS A 540 -15.97 -10.76 -0.80
N SER A 541 -14.98 -10.11 -0.19
CA SER A 541 -14.11 -10.73 0.83
C SER A 541 -14.81 -10.83 2.18
N THR A 542 -14.47 -11.89 2.94
CA THR A 542 -15.01 -12.08 4.30
C THR A 542 -14.29 -11.17 5.30
N ASP A 543 -14.85 -10.95 6.50
CA ASP A 543 -14.29 -10.00 7.49
C ASP A 543 -12.78 -10.19 7.73
N GLY A 544 -12.33 -11.44 7.90
CA GLY A 544 -10.90 -11.73 8.15
C GLY A 544 -10.00 -11.47 6.94
N GLU A 545 -10.40 -11.94 5.75
CA GLU A 545 -9.68 -11.71 4.49
C GLU A 545 -9.63 -10.22 4.14
N TYR A 546 -10.77 -9.55 4.24
CA TYR A 546 -10.92 -8.12 4.02
C TYR A 546 -9.93 -7.35 4.89
N ALA A 547 -9.88 -7.65 6.19
CA ALA A 547 -8.92 -7.05 7.09
C ALA A 547 -7.46 -7.25 6.66
N ALA A 548 -7.11 -8.46 6.19
CA ALA A 548 -5.75 -8.77 5.75
C ALA A 548 -5.37 -8.04 4.44
N LEU A 549 -6.29 -7.96 3.47
CA LEU A 549 -6.13 -7.21 2.23
C LEU A 549 -5.96 -5.71 2.51
N ARG A 550 -6.82 -5.13 3.35
CA ARG A 550 -6.72 -3.72 3.77
C ARG A 550 -5.44 -3.43 4.55
N ASN A 551 -4.99 -4.35 5.40
CA ASN A 551 -3.71 -4.21 6.10
C ASN A 551 -2.51 -4.27 5.13
N THR A 552 -2.61 -5.05 4.06
CA THR A 552 -1.58 -5.11 3.00
C THR A 552 -1.52 -3.81 2.21
N GLN A 553 -2.68 -3.25 1.84
CA GLN A 553 -2.76 -1.91 1.25
C GLN A 553 -2.19 -0.84 2.17
N ALA A 554 -2.47 -0.92 3.48
CA ALA A 554 -1.94 0.01 4.47
C ALA A 554 -0.41 -0.03 4.52
N TRP A 555 0.18 -1.24 4.55
CA TRP A 555 1.62 -1.42 4.50
C TRP A 555 2.25 -0.87 3.22
N ALA A 556 1.68 -1.18 2.06
CA ALA A 556 2.17 -0.65 0.77
C ALA A 556 2.14 0.88 0.75
N ASN A 557 1.08 1.50 1.25
CA ASN A 557 0.94 2.95 1.31
C ASN A 557 1.86 3.61 2.32
N TRP A 558 2.05 3.02 3.50
CA TRP A 558 3.03 3.51 4.46
C TRP A 558 4.45 3.46 3.88
N TYR A 559 4.79 2.37 3.19
CA TYR A 559 6.06 2.24 2.48
C TYR A 559 6.27 3.23 1.36
N LYS A 560 5.22 3.82 0.78
CA LYS A 560 5.30 4.90 -0.22
C LYS A 560 5.33 6.30 0.41
N GLY A 561 5.20 6.40 1.75
CA GLY A 561 5.13 7.66 2.48
C GLY A 561 3.71 8.20 2.71
N TYR A 562 2.67 7.53 2.20
CA TYR A 562 1.27 7.92 2.37
C TYR A 562 0.71 7.47 3.74
N SER A 563 1.34 7.92 4.83
CA SER A 563 1.05 7.46 6.20
C SER A 563 -0.39 7.75 6.64
N THR A 564 -1.00 8.83 6.15
CA THR A 564 -2.40 9.14 6.46
C THR A 564 -3.35 8.14 5.80
N TYR A 565 -3.15 7.86 4.51
CA TYR A 565 -3.95 6.88 3.80
C TYR A 565 -3.76 5.47 4.37
N ALA A 566 -2.51 5.10 4.69
CA ALA A 566 -2.20 3.86 5.39
C ALA A 566 -2.94 3.73 6.72
N ARG A 567 -3.06 4.82 7.49
CA ARG A 567 -3.80 4.83 8.76
C ARG A 567 -5.30 4.63 8.57
N LEU A 568 -5.89 5.18 7.51
CA LEU A 568 -7.30 4.94 7.20
C LEU A 568 -7.56 3.49 6.81
N LEU A 569 -6.75 2.94 5.89
CA LEU A 569 -6.80 1.52 5.50
C LEU A 569 -6.64 0.60 6.71
N ARG A 570 -5.74 0.97 7.64
CA ARG A 570 -5.52 0.22 8.87
C ARG A 570 -6.69 0.32 9.86
N GLN A 571 -7.29 1.51 10.03
CA GLN A 571 -8.48 1.69 10.85
C GLN A 571 -9.66 0.89 10.32
N GLU A 572 -9.83 0.86 9.01
CA GLU A 572 -10.83 0.02 8.37
C GLU A 572 -10.55 -1.46 8.63
N ALA A 573 -9.32 -1.93 8.38
CA ALA A 573 -8.93 -3.31 8.66
C ALA A 573 -9.23 -3.72 10.11
N ARG A 574 -9.02 -2.81 11.07
CA ARG A 574 -9.29 -3.04 12.50
C ARG A 574 -10.77 -3.32 12.80
N ARG A 575 -11.71 -2.75 12.04
CA ARG A 575 -13.15 -2.98 12.22
C ARG A 575 -13.54 -4.43 11.94
N HIS A 576 -12.75 -5.13 11.13
CA HIS A 576 -13.01 -6.50 10.69
C HIS A 576 -12.03 -7.54 11.29
N THR A 577 -11.07 -7.11 12.13
CA THR A 577 -10.24 -8.03 12.91
C THR A 577 -10.84 -8.34 14.28
N PHE A 578 -10.97 -9.62 14.60
CA PHE A 578 -11.38 -10.09 15.92
C PHE A 578 -10.16 -10.50 16.76
N GLY A 579 -9.52 -9.55 17.44
CA GLY A 579 -8.36 -9.85 18.30
C GLY A 579 -7.58 -8.61 18.74
N LYS A 580 -6.79 -8.74 19.82
CA LYS A 580 -5.83 -7.72 20.29
C LYS A 580 -4.42 -7.99 19.74
N ASP A 581 -4.33 -8.45 18.48
CA ASP A 581 -3.02 -8.78 17.91
C ASP A 581 -2.19 -7.51 17.70
N LEU A 582 -0.95 -7.57 18.16
CA LEU A 582 -0.01 -6.46 18.06
C LEU A 582 0.45 -6.35 16.60
N ASN A 583 -0.04 -5.32 15.90
CA ASN A 583 0.31 -5.08 14.51
C ASN A 583 1.50 -4.08 14.44
N ILE A 584 2.57 -4.47 13.76
CA ILE A 584 3.81 -3.69 13.67
C ILE A 584 3.57 -2.33 12.99
N LEU A 585 2.68 -2.29 11.98
CA LEU A 585 2.34 -1.04 11.30
C LEU A 585 1.67 -0.05 12.25
N ASP A 586 0.86 -0.51 13.20
CA ASP A 586 0.26 0.36 14.21
C ASP A 586 1.31 1.03 15.09
N VAL A 587 2.40 0.32 15.42
CA VAL A 587 3.53 0.90 16.16
C VAL A 587 4.16 2.03 15.35
N HIS A 588 4.37 1.83 14.04
CA HIS A 588 4.92 2.86 13.17
C HIS A 588 3.98 4.05 13.01
N LEU A 589 2.70 3.81 12.74
CA LEU A 589 1.70 4.85 12.52
C LEU A 589 1.40 5.66 13.79
N ASN A 590 1.31 5.02 14.95
CA ASN A 590 1.05 5.70 16.22
C ASN A 590 2.24 6.57 16.66
N ALA A 591 3.47 6.13 16.41
CA ALA A 591 4.66 6.95 16.65
C ALA A 591 4.87 8.05 15.59
N GLY A 592 4.05 8.06 14.53
CA GLY A 592 4.25 8.94 13.37
C GLY A 592 5.63 8.72 12.72
N ASN A 593 6.11 7.48 12.73
CA ASN A 593 7.38 7.10 12.11
C ASN A 593 7.17 6.97 10.60
N LEU A 594 8.02 7.68 9.85
CA LEU A 594 8.14 7.53 8.41
C LEU A 594 9.18 6.46 8.10
N PRO A 595 9.06 5.73 6.96
CA PRO A 595 10.14 4.90 6.47
C PRO A 595 11.45 5.71 6.36
N ALA A 596 12.55 5.18 6.87
CA ALA A 596 13.82 5.90 6.93
C ALA A 596 14.38 6.24 5.53
N TRP A 597 14.10 5.43 4.50
CA TRP A 597 14.50 5.73 3.12
C TRP A 597 13.90 7.05 2.60
N ILE A 598 12.76 7.52 3.15
CA ILE A 598 12.20 8.83 2.81
C ILE A 598 13.22 9.92 3.08
N LYS A 599 14.00 9.80 4.16
CA LYS A 599 15.03 10.78 4.53
C LYS A 599 16.19 10.85 3.54
N HIS A 600 16.40 9.80 2.75
CA HIS A 600 17.61 9.60 1.94
C HIS A 600 17.36 9.58 0.43
N THR A 601 16.14 9.22 -0.02
CA THR A 601 15.87 8.98 -1.45
C THR A 601 14.37 9.03 -1.73
N ILE A 602 13.85 10.14 -2.21
CA ILE A 602 12.66 10.08 -3.07
C ILE A 602 13.21 10.07 -4.50
N CYS A 603 13.50 8.88 -5.01
CA CYS A 603 13.86 8.62 -6.41
C CYS A 603 12.85 7.67 -7.07
N GLY A 604 11.60 7.67 -6.60
CA GLY A 604 10.50 6.93 -7.22
C GLY A 604 9.42 7.91 -7.64
N GLU A 605 9.27 8.11 -8.94
CA GLU A 605 8.23 8.95 -9.54
C GLU A 605 6.82 8.53 -9.07
N PRO A 606 6.00 9.46 -8.59
CA PRO A 606 4.57 9.45 -8.84
C PRO A 606 4.33 10.27 -10.11
N GLY A 607 4.22 9.58 -11.25
CA GLY A 607 3.94 10.18 -12.55
C GLY A 607 5.18 10.69 -13.29
N THR A 608 5.63 9.91 -14.27
CA THR A 608 6.42 10.42 -15.39
C THR A 608 5.72 11.68 -15.94
N HIS A 609 6.43 12.80 -15.99
CA HIS A 609 6.01 14.16 -16.42
C HIS A 609 5.74 15.20 -15.30
N ARG A 610 6.71 15.45 -14.42
CA ARG A 610 6.80 16.76 -13.73
C ARG A 610 8.13 17.45 -14.06
N ARG A 611 8.06 18.47 -14.94
CA ARG A 611 9.13 19.44 -15.20
C ARG A 611 9.29 20.38 -13.98
N PRO A 612 10.44 21.07 -13.81
CA PRO A 612 10.66 21.96 -12.67
C PRO A 612 9.56 23.00 -12.54
N ILE A 613 8.95 23.04 -11.36
CA ILE A 613 7.87 23.96 -11.00
C ILE A 613 8.52 25.26 -10.53
N SER A 614 8.43 26.30 -11.37
CA SER A 614 8.84 27.66 -11.02
C SER A 614 8.36 28.04 -9.62
N THR A 615 9.30 28.37 -8.73
CA THR A 615 9.00 28.84 -7.38
C THR A 615 8.25 30.16 -7.42
N LEU A 616 7.28 30.32 -6.52
CA LEU A 616 6.63 31.60 -6.19
C LEU A 616 7.66 32.73 -6.04
N LYS A 617 7.34 33.91 -6.58
CA LYS A 617 8.07 35.13 -6.21
C LYS A 617 7.51 35.59 -4.85
N PRO A 618 8.36 35.96 -3.88
CA PRO A 618 7.88 36.51 -2.61
C PRO A 618 6.96 37.69 -2.87
N ARG A 619 5.90 37.84 -2.06
CA ARG A 619 5.09 39.07 -2.05
C ARG A 619 6.06 40.24 -1.96
N LYS A 620 6.00 41.14 -2.93
CA LYS A 620 6.75 42.39 -2.81
C LYS A 620 6.19 43.11 -1.57
N PRO A 621 7.06 43.64 -0.70
CA PRO A 621 6.63 44.54 0.37
C PRO A 621 5.83 45.70 -0.24
#